data_AF-A0A2P5KRJ2-F1
#
_entry.id   AF-A0A2P5KRJ2-F1
#
_cell.length_a   1.000
_cell.length_b   1.000
_cell.length_c   1.000
_cell.angle_alpha   90.00
_cell.angle_beta   90.00
_cell.angle_gamma   90.00
#
_symmetry.space_group_name_H-M   'P 1'
#
loop_
_entity.id
_entity.type
_entity.pdbx_description
1 polymer ?
#
loop_
_entity_poly.entity_id
_entity_poly.type
_entity_poly.pdbx_seq_one_letter_code
_entity_poly.pdbx_strand_id
1 'polypeptide(L)'
;MSIVRSLATLAYDCRRSAFFENELVNALRIIDRGDMAASELTGGWAGEIGQVQFLPSSYVKHAVDFDGDGRRNLKSSVPDMLASTAKFLKSYGWKAGQPWGPGTANYAVIKDWNRAEVYQKTIAVMAERLAGG
;
A
#
# COMPACT_ATOMS: atom_id res chain seq x y z
N MET A 1 -2.66 15.17 4.89
CA MET A 1 -3.70 15.01 5.93
C MET A 1 -3.25 13.93 6.91
N SER A 2 -3.54 14.06 8.21
CA SER A 2 -3.21 13.03 9.22
C SER A 2 -4.09 11.80 9.02
N ILE A 3 -3.49 10.62 8.82
CA ILE A 3 -4.27 9.39 8.65
C ILE A 3 -4.85 8.87 9.96
N VAL A 4 -4.19 9.15 11.10
CA VAL A 4 -4.69 8.74 12.42
C VAL A 4 -6.05 9.40 12.70
N ARG A 5 -6.17 10.70 12.38
CA ARG A 5 -7.45 11.43 12.49
C ARG A 5 -8.51 10.82 11.57
N SER A 6 -8.17 10.54 10.31
CA SER A 6 -9.07 9.94 9.34
C SER A 6 -9.59 8.58 9.81
N LEU A 7 -8.68 7.70 10.24
CA LEU A 7 -9.00 6.37 10.74
C LEU A 7 -9.82 6.41 12.01
N ALA A 8 -9.53 7.30 12.96
CA ALA A 8 -10.36 7.50 14.15
C ALA A 8 -11.78 7.94 13.80
N THR A 9 -11.93 8.80 12.79
CA THR A 9 -13.24 9.26 12.32
C THR A 9 -14.02 8.11 11.68
N LEU A 10 -13.35 7.29 10.86
CA LEU A 10 -13.96 6.16 10.17
C LEU A 10 -14.20 4.93 11.06
N ALA A 11 -13.41 4.76 12.12
CA ALA A 11 -13.63 3.77 13.16
C ALA A 11 -14.90 4.09 13.97
N TYR A 12 -15.19 5.38 14.16
CA TYR A 12 -16.43 5.83 14.80
C TYR A 12 -17.66 5.73 13.89
N ASP A 13 -17.49 5.68 12.56
CA ASP A 13 -18.58 5.51 11.60
C ASP A 13 -19.13 4.07 11.59
N CYS A 14 -20.45 3.93 11.74
CA CYS A 14 -21.10 2.62 11.93
C CYS A 14 -21.06 1.68 10.72
N ARG A 15 -20.78 2.16 9.50
CA ARG A 15 -20.87 1.34 8.28
C ARG A 15 -19.76 0.30 8.17
N ARG A 16 -18.55 0.66 8.60
CA ARG A 16 -17.32 -0.15 8.48
C ARG A 16 -16.42 -0.04 9.71
N SER A 17 -17.00 0.25 10.87
CA SER A 17 -16.30 0.51 12.13
C SER A 17 -15.18 -0.52 12.41
N ALA A 18 -15.50 -1.82 12.49
CA ALA A 18 -14.52 -2.86 12.77
C ALA A 18 -13.33 -2.92 11.79
N PHE A 19 -13.56 -2.62 10.51
CA PHE A 19 -12.49 -2.56 9.52
C PHE A 19 -11.53 -1.41 9.82
N PHE A 20 -12.06 -0.22 10.09
CA PHE A 20 -11.25 0.97 10.35
C PHE A 20 -10.66 1.01 11.76
N GLU A 21 -11.28 0.36 12.74
CA GLU A 21 -10.67 0.10 14.06
C GLU A 21 -9.40 -0.74 13.90
N ASN A 22 -9.44 -1.80 13.08
CA ASN A 22 -8.25 -2.60 12.79
C ASN A 22 -7.16 -1.75 12.12
N GLU A 23 -7.52 -0.91 11.14
CA GLU A 23 -6.55 -0.02 10.50
C GLU A 23 -5.98 1.02 11.48
N LEU A 24 -6.80 1.59 12.36
CA LEU A 24 -6.35 2.51 13.40
C LEU A 24 -5.36 1.84 14.36
N VAL A 25 -5.66 0.63 14.83
CA VAL A 25 -4.74 -0.14 15.71
C VAL A 25 -3.43 -0.42 14.99
N ASN A 26 -3.46 -0.79 13.71
CA ASN A 26 -2.24 -0.99 12.94
C ASN A 26 -1.46 0.33 12.74
N ALA A 27 -2.14 1.47 12.57
CA ALA A 27 -1.46 2.77 12.51
C ALA A 27 -0.74 3.09 13.83
N LEU A 28 -1.39 2.84 14.98
CA LEU A 28 -0.76 3.02 16.30
C LEU A 28 0.44 2.08 16.50
N ARG A 29 0.37 0.84 16.00
CA ARG A 29 1.52 -0.09 16.02
C ARG A 29 2.71 0.41 15.20
N ILE A 30 2.48 1.10 14.09
CA ILE A 30 3.55 1.69 13.29
C ILE A 30 4.29 2.77 14.10
N ILE A 31 3.53 3.60 14.83
CA ILE A 31 4.08 4.63 15.72
C ILE A 31 4.87 3.99 16.86
N ASP A 32 4.26 3.01 17.54
CA ASP A 32 4.85 2.31 18.69
C ASP A 32 6.16 1.61 18.34
N ARG A 33 6.26 1.03 17.14
CA ARG A 33 7.50 0.42 16.62
C ARG A 33 8.59 1.44 16.25
N GLY A 34 8.25 2.72 16.17
CA GLY A 34 9.17 3.78 15.77
C GLY A 34 9.48 3.82 14.27
N ASP A 35 8.70 3.13 13.42
CA ASP A 35 8.95 3.18 11.97
C ASP A 35 8.63 4.58 11.40
N MET A 36 7.61 5.26 11.96
CA MET A 36 7.19 6.63 11.63
C MET A 36 6.60 7.32 12.86
N ALA A 37 6.93 8.59 13.07
CA ALA A 37 6.25 9.41 14.06
C ALA A 37 4.79 9.69 13.68
N ALA A 38 3.94 10.00 14.66
CA ALA A 38 2.54 10.34 14.44
C ALA A 38 2.33 11.50 13.45
N SER A 39 3.26 12.47 13.44
CA SER A 39 3.28 13.61 12.52
C SER A 39 3.63 13.22 11.07
N GLU A 40 4.31 12.09 10.88
CA GLU A 40 4.73 11.60 9.57
C GLU A 40 3.66 10.73 8.89
N LEU A 41 2.77 10.14 9.69
CA LEU A 41 1.61 9.35 9.23
C LEU A 41 0.55 10.24 8.55
N THR A 42 0.88 10.59 7.32
CA THR A 42 0.08 11.42 6.43
C THR A 42 -0.25 10.73 5.12
N GLY A 43 -1.44 10.99 4.58
CA GLY A 43 -1.85 10.44 3.29
C GLY A 43 -3.34 10.60 3.00
N GLY A 44 -3.95 9.53 2.47
CA GLY A 44 -5.32 9.50 1.95
C GLY A 44 -6.40 9.60 3.02
N TRP A 45 -7.63 9.89 2.58
CA TRP A 45 -8.77 10.09 3.48
C TRP A 45 -9.28 8.80 4.12
N ALA A 46 -9.02 7.64 3.53
CA ALA A 46 -9.39 6.35 4.12
C ALA A 46 -8.25 5.74 4.94
N GLY A 47 -7.14 6.47 5.11
CA GLY A 47 -6.00 6.08 5.94
C GLY A 47 -4.80 5.54 5.17
N GLU A 48 -4.78 5.68 3.85
CA GLU A 48 -3.68 5.25 3.00
C GLU A 48 -2.40 6.04 3.28
N ILE A 49 -1.27 5.35 3.44
CA ILE A 49 0.03 5.91 3.80
C ILE A 49 0.86 6.17 2.55
N GLY A 50 1.42 7.38 2.45
CA GLY A 50 2.50 7.70 1.51
C GLY A 50 2.13 7.58 0.03
N GLN A 51 3.15 7.41 -0.82
CA GLN A 51 3.02 7.37 -2.27
C GLN A 51 2.35 6.09 -2.76
N VAL A 52 2.65 4.96 -2.11
CA VAL A 52 2.08 3.65 -2.46
C VAL A 52 0.66 3.43 -1.94
N GLN A 53 0.13 4.37 -1.16
CA GLN A 53 -1.24 4.32 -0.66
C GLN A 53 -1.59 3.02 0.11
N PHE A 54 -0.64 2.48 0.87
CA PHE A 54 -0.90 1.32 1.72
C PHE A 54 -1.78 1.69 2.91
N LEU A 55 -2.83 0.91 3.17
CA LEU A 55 -3.47 0.93 4.48
C LEU A 55 -2.50 0.43 5.56
N PRO A 56 -2.66 0.86 6.83
CA PRO A 56 -1.76 0.47 7.92
C PRO A 56 -1.57 -1.04 8.09
N SER A 57 -2.62 -1.84 7.88
CA SER A 57 -2.50 -3.30 7.94
C SER A 57 -1.65 -3.87 6.80
N SER A 58 -1.76 -3.32 5.59
CA SER A 58 -0.88 -3.66 4.46
C SER A 58 0.55 -3.23 4.73
N TYR A 59 0.77 -2.07 5.33
CA TYR A 59 2.10 -1.64 5.78
C TYR A 59 2.71 -2.66 6.74
N VAL A 60 1.98 -3.04 7.79
CA VAL A 60 2.47 -3.99 8.79
C VAL A 60 2.88 -5.32 8.15
N LYS A 61 2.11 -5.80 7.15
CA LYS A 61 2.37 -7.06 6.44
C LYS A 61 3.50 -6.96 5.40
N HIS A 62 3.52 -5.89 4.63
CA HIS A 62 4.28 -5.84 3.37
C HIS A 62 5.38 -4.78 3.33
N ALA A 63 5.44 -3.83 4.26
CA ALA A 63 6.52 -2.85 4.28
C ALA A 63 7.87 -3.52 4.54
N VAL A 64 8.89 -3.09 3.79
CA VAL A 64 10.28 -3.54 3.82
C VAL A 64 11.17 -2.33 4.00
N ASP A 65 12.13 -2.44 4.92
CA ASP A 65 13.27 -1.53 5.03
C ASP A 65 14.32 -2.07 4.06
N PHE A 66 14.45 -1.41 2.91
CA PHE A 66 15.29 -1.87 1.81
C PHE A 66 16.57 -1.03 1.68
N ASP A 67 16.57 0.21 2.16
CA ASP A 67 17.79 1.01 2.25
C ASP A 67 18.61 0.75 3.53
N GLY A 68 18.05 0.05 4.52
CA GLY A 68 18.74 -0.45 5.70
C GLY A 68 18.89 0.59 6.81
N ASP A 69 18.09 1.67 6.80
CA ASP A 69 18.17 2.75 7.78
C ASP A 69 17.44 2.44 9.11
N GLY A 70 16.80 1.27 9.21
CA GLY A 70 16.05 0.80 10.36
C GLY A 70 14.59 1.25 10.36
N ARG A 71 14.12 1.95 9.32
CA ARG A 71 12.74 2.41 9.15
C ARG A 71 12.17 1.92 7.82
N ARG A 72 10.85 1.87 7.74
CA ARG A 72 10.13 1.41 6.53
C ARG A 72 9.40 2.60 5.92
N ASN A 73 10.15 3.53 5.35
CA ASN A 73 9.66 4.85 4.97
C ASN A 73 9.00 4.85 3.57
N LEU A 74 7.73 4.45 3.52
CA LEU A 74 6.94 4.44 2.28
C LEU A 74 6.50 5.83 1.77
N LYS A 75 6.97 6.91 2.40
CA LYS A 75 6.65 8.29 2.03
C LYS A 75 7.75 8.94 1.21
N SER A 76 9.01 8.73 1.57
CA SER A 76 10.15 9.37 0.91
C SER A 76 11.29 8.44 0.50
N SER A 77 11.36 7.20 1.01
CA SER A 77 12.36 6.23 0.54
C SER A 77 11.86 5.50 -0.71
N VAL A 78 12.40 5.86 -1.87
CA VAL A 78 12.13 5.15 -3.14
C VAL A 78 12.50 3.66 -3.04
N PRO A 79 13.66 3.28 -2.45
CA PRO A 79 14.00 1.89 -2.19
C PRO A 79 12.89 1.13 -1.44
N ASP A 80 12.41 1.65 -0.32
CA ASP A 80 11.37 1.01 0.50
C ASP A 80 10.03 0.92 -0.23
N MET A 81 9.65 1.98 -0.95
CA MET A 81 8.42 2.01 -1.74
C MET A 81 8.40 0.91 -2.80
N LEU A 82 9.48 0.76 -3.57
CA LEU A 82 9.59 -0.24 -4.62
C LEU A 82 9.65 -1.66 -4.04
N ALA A 83 10.48 -1.88 -3.02
CA ALA A 83 10.62 -3.19 -2.39
C ALA A 83 9.31 -3.66 -1.72
N SER A 84 8.61 -2.76 -1.04
CA SER A 84 7.34 -3.05 -0.38
C SER A 84 6.23 -3.35 -1.40
N THR A 85 6.19 -2.61 -2.51
CA THR A 85 5.28 -2.88 -3.63
C THR A 85 5.56 -4.25 -4.24
N ALA A 86 6.84 -4.58 -4.48
CA ALA A 86 7.24 -5.88 -5.00
C ALA A 86 6.89 -7.03 -4.04
N LYS A 87 7.10 -6.84 -2.73
CA LYS A 87 6.72 -7.83 -1.70
C LYS A 87 5.21 -8.05 -1.66
N PHE A 88 4.41 -6.98 -1.77
CA PHE A 88 2.95 -7.09 -1.89
C PHE A 88 2.57 -7.95 -3.11
N LEU A 89 3.02 -7.57 -4.31
CA LEU A 89 2.68 -8.30 -5.54
C LEU A 89 3.10 -9.77 -5.46
N LYS A 90 4.32 -10.05 -4.97
CA LYS A 90 4.82 -11.42 -4.78
C LYS A 90 3.93 -12.22 -3.82
N SER A 91 3.45 -11.62 -2.73
CA SER A 91 2.59 -12.31 -1.76
C SER A 91 1.22 -12.71 -2.31
N TYR A 92 0.74 -12.00 -3.34
CA TYR A 92 -0.49 -12.34 -4.07
C TYR A 92 -0.25 -13.21 -5.30
N GLY A 93 0.98 -13.72 -5.49
CA GLY A 93 1.29 -14.71 -6.52
C GLY A 93 1.88 -14.14 -7.80
N TRP A 94 2.35 -12.89 -7.81
CA TRP A 94 3.09 -12.35 -8.95
C TRP A 94 4.30 -13.21 -9.30
N LYS A 95 4.44 -13.53 -10.59
CA LYS A 95 5.53 -14.35 -11.14
C LYS A 95 6.45 -13.49 -11.99
N ALA A 96 7.72 -13.39 -11.58
CA ALA A 96 8.73 -12.65 -12.33
C ALA A 96 8.88 -13.21 -13.77
N GLY A 97 9.08 -12.30 -14.73
CA GLY A 97 9.22 -12.65 -16.15
C GLY A 97 7.94 -13.11 -16.86
N GLN A 98 6.79 -13.19 -16.17
CA GLN A 98 5.53 -13.56 -16.80
C GLN A 98 4.78 -12.34 -17.36
N PRO A 99 3.99 -12.51 -18.44
CA PRO A 99 3.16 -11.44 -19.01
C PRO A 99 2.18 -10.86 -17.99
N TRP A 100 1.87 -9.57 -18.12
CA TRP A 100 1.04 -8.82 -17.18
C TRP A 100 -0.13 -8.08 -17.86
N GLY A 101 -0.43 -8.37 -19.12
CA GLY A 101 -1.60 -7.83 -19.84
C GLY A 101 -2.92 -8.56 -19.49
N PRO A 102 -4.07 -8.04 -19.96
CA PRO A 102 -5.39 -8.64 -19.70
C PRO A 102 -5.44 -10.15 -19.96
N GLY A 103 -6.03 -10.90 -19.03
CA GLY A 103 -6.15 -12.38 -19.11
C GLY A 103 -4.94 -13.16 -18.58
N THR A 104 -3.87 -12.50 -18.16
CA THR A 104 -2.67 -13.16 -17.61
C THR A 104 -2.75 -13.31 -16.09
N ALA A 105 -1.97 -14.24 -15.52
CA ALA A 105 -1.92 -14.45 -14.07
C ALA A 105 -1.44 -13.21 -13.30
N ASN A 106 -0.40 -12.53 -13.80
CA ASN A 106 0.13 -11.32 -13.16
C ASN A 106 -0.86 -10.14 -13.23
N TYR A 107 -1.64 -10.05 -14.31
CA TYR A 107 -2.69 -9.02 -14.41
C TYR A 107 -3.75 -9.18 -13.32
N ALA A 108 -4.14 -10.44 -13.02
CA ALA A 108 -5.09 -10.73 -11.95
C ALA A 108 -4.59 -10.27 -10.57
N VAL A 109 -3.28 -10.32 -10.32
CA VAL A 109 -2.66 -9.87 -9.06
C VAL A 109 -2.84 -8.37 -8.82
N ILE A 110 -2.88 -7.55 -9.88
CA ILE A 110 -3.07 -6.10 -9.76
C ILE A 110 -4.43 -5.78 -9.08
N LYS A 111 -5.41 -6.68 -9.20
CA LYS A 111 -6.73 -6.55 -8.56
C LYS A 111 -6.68 -6.54 -7.03
N ASP A 112 -5.68 -7.19 -6.45
CA ASP A 112 -5.50 -7.23 -5.00
C ASP A 112 -5.05 -5.87 -4.45
N TRP A 113 -4.42 -5.04 -5.30
CA TRP A 113 -4.11 -3.65 -4.95
C TRP A 113 -5.36 -2.77 -4.96
N ASN A 114 -6.13 -2.85 -6.05
CA ASN A 114 -7.41 -2.15 -6.19
C ASN A 114 -8.38 -2.98 -7.04
N ARG A 115 -9.58 -3.17 -6.50
CA ARG A 115 -10.60 -4.05 -7.10
C ARG A 115 -11.23 -3.50 -8.38
N ALA A 116 -10.99 -2.24 -8.73
CA ALA A 116 -11.52 -1.62 -9.94
C ALA A 116 -10.80 -2.14 -11.19
N GLU A 117 -11.56 -2.64 -12.16
CA GLU A 117 -11.01 -3.15 -13.43
C GLU A 117 -10.31 -2.03 -14.22
N VAL A 118 -10.88 -0.83 -14.23
CA VAL A 118 -10.27 0.34 -14.89
C VAL A 118 -8.90 0.68 -14.28
N TYR A 119 -8.71 0.47 -12.97
CA TYR A 119 -7.42 0.72 -12.32
C TYR A 119 -6.35 -0.26 -12.82
N GLN A 120 -6.69 -1.54 -12.92
CA GLN A 120 -5.78 -2.56 -13.47
C GLN A 120 -5.44 -2.30 -14.93
N LYS A 121 -6.44 -1.95 -15.75
CA LYS A 121 -6.23 -1.56 -17.16
C LYS A 121 -5.28 -0.37 -17.26
N THR A 122 -5.48 0.66 -16.45
CA THR A 122 -4.60 1.84 -16.42
C THR A 122 -3.17 1.47 -16.03
N ILE A 123 -2.96 0.66 -14.99
CA ILE A 123 -1.61 0.20 -14.61
C ILE A 123 -0.94 -0.54 -15.76
N ALA A 124 -1.64 -1.47 -16.40
CA ALA A 124 -1.08 -2.21 -17.54
C ALA A 124 -0.71 -1.27 -18.69
N VAL A 125 -1.62 -0.40 -19.13
CA VAL A 125 -1.34 0.55 -20.23
C VAL A 125 -0.17 1.48 -19.89
N MET A 126 -0.08 1.97 -18.66
CA MET A 126 1.02 2.84 -18.23
C MET A 126 2.35 2.09 -18.19
N ALA A 127 2.36 0.83 -17.71
CA ALA A 127 3.55 -0.01 -17.72
C ALA A 127 4.03 -0.31 -19.14
N GLU A 128 3.12 -0.49 -20.10
CA GLU A 128 3.46 -0.73 -21.51
C GLU A 128 4.19 0.46 -22.12
N ARG A 129 3.64 1.67 -21.91
CA ARG A 129 4.23 2.92 -22.38
C ARG A 129 5.61 3.18 -21.75
N LEU A 130 5.78 2.85 -20.47
CA LEU A 130 7.07 2.99 -19.78
C LEU A 130 8.11 1.98 -20.26
N ALA A 131 7.68 0.79 -20.69
CA ALA A 131 8.57 -0.24 -21.25
C ALA A 131 9.06 0.06 -22.67
N GLY A 132 8.68 1.22 -23.24
CA GLY A 132 9.05 1.61 -24.61
C GLY A 132 8.17 1.00 -25.68
N GLY A 133 6.92 0.64 -25.35
CA GLY A 133 5.88 0.27 -26.31
C GLY A 133 5.48 1.41 -27.23
#